data_AF-A0A8T0U9U6-F1
#
_entry.id   AF-A0A8T0U9U6-F1
#
_cell.length_a   1.000
_cell.length_b   1.000
_cell.length_c   1.000
_cell.angle_alpha   90.00
_cell.angle_beta   90.00
_cell.angle_gamma   90.00
#
_symmetry.space_group_name_H-M   'P 1'
#
loop_
_entity.id
_entity.type
_entity.pdbx_description
1 polymer ?
#
loop_
_entity_poly.entity_id
_entity_poly.type
_entity_poly.pdbx_seq_one_letter_code
_entity_poly.pdbx_strand_id
1 'polypeptide(L)'
;MNAVQGVDQPRAIYWEIIHEYYHLHKEFDNDRNCNCLAHRWGIILEMVNKFRGWYGHVQRRAQSGTTEQDKVLQTCDVFKNEEEKSFTLLHRWNILKHKQK
;
A
#
# COMPACT_ATOMS: atom_id res chain seq x y z
N MET A 1 -23.40 -1.35 -15.73
CA MET A 1 -23.10 -0.64 -14.47
C MET A 1 -23.33 -1.64 -13.35
N ASN A 2 -22.26 -2.20 -12.77
CA ASN A 2 -22.43 -3.12 -11.63
C ASN A 2 -22.52 -2.30 -10.35
N ALA A 3 -23.68 -2.38 -9.70
CA ALA A 3 -23.93 -1.78 -8.41
C ALA A 3 -22.91 -2.32 -7.40
N VAL A 4 -22.29 -1.43 -6.64
CA VAL A 4 -21.46 -1.79 -5.48
C VAL A 4 -22.42 -2.36 -4.43
N GLN A 5 -22.66 -3.67 -4.49
CA GLN A 5 -23.54 -4.38 -3.57
C GLN A 5 -22.73 -4.98 -2.42
N GLY A 6 -23.05 -4.51 -1.21
CA GLY A 6 -23.03 -5.29 0.03
C GLY A 6 -21.69 -5.72 0.60
N VAL A 7 -21.60 -5.72 1.94
CA VAL A 7 -20.41 -6.06 2.73
C VAL A 7 -20.06 -7.57 2.67
N ASP A 8 -20.86 -8.39 1.99
CA ASP A 8 -20.75 -9.85 1.91
C ASP A 8 -20.59 -10.38 0.47
N GLN A 9 -19.68 -9.81 -0.33
CA GLN A 9 -19.25 -10.49 -1.56
C GLN A 9 -18.33 -11.67 -1.22
N PRO A 10 -18.60 -12.89 -1.73
CA PRO A 10 -17.66 -13.99 -1.66
C PRO A 10 -16.29 -13.53 -2.17
N ARG A 11 -15.22 -13.87 -1.45
CA ARG A 11 -13.83 -13.49 -1.77
C ARG A 11 -13.47 -13.69 -3.25
N ALA A 12 -14.02 -14.75 -3.87
CA ALA A 12 -13.84 -15.05 -5.30
C ALA A 12 -14.39 -13.92 -6.19
N ILE A 13 -15.65 -13.52 -5.99
CA ILE A 13 -16.32 -12.47 -6.76
C ILE A 13 -15.58 -11.13 -6.62
N TYR A 14 -15.13 -10.81 -5.41
CA TYR A 14 -14.35 -9.59 -5.18
C TYR A 14 -13.07 -9.53 -6.04
N TRP A 15 -12.32 -10.64 -6.10
CA TRP A 15 -11.09 -10.70 -6.89
C TRP A 15 -11.36 -10.80 -8.40
N GLU A 16 -12.48 -11.39 -8.82
CA GLU A 16 -12.92 -11.37 -10.21
C GLU A 16 -13.18 -9.93 -10.69
N ILE A 17 -13.91 -9.13 -9.90
CA ILE A 17 -14.17 -7.72 -10.22
C ILE A 17 -12.85 -6.94 -10.30
N ILE A 18 -11.94 -7.14 -9.34
CA ILE A 18 -10.62 -6.50 -9.39
C ILE A 18 -9.82 -6.94 -10.61
N HIS A 19 -9.87 -8.22 -10.96
CA HIS A 19 -9.18 -8.76 -12.11
C HIS A 19 -9.71 -8.15 -13.42
N GLU A 20 -11.02 -8.13 -13.62
CA GLU A 20 -11.65 -7.46 -14.77
C GLU A 20 -11.24 -5.98 -14.85
N TYR A 21 -11.34 -5.26 -13.73
CA TYR A 21 -10.95 -3.86 -13.67
C TYR A 21 -9.46 -3.65 -13.99
N TYR A 22 -8.58 -4.49 -13.44
CA TYR A 22 -7.14 -4.44 -13.67
C TYR A 22 -6.80 -4.68 -15.14
N HIS A 23 -7.42 -5.68 -15.78
CA HIS A 23 -7.18 -6.00 -17.20
C HIS A 23 -7.76 -4.95 -18.15
N LEU A 24 -8.85 -4.28 -17.77
CA LEU A 24 -9.45 -3.19 -18.55
C LEU A 24 -8.59 -1.92 -18.55
N HIS A 25 -7.84 -1.65 -17.47
CA HIS A 25 -7.11 -0.39 -17.29
C HIS A 25 -5.58 -0.52 -17.31
N LYS A 26 -5.03 -1.73 -17.49
CA LYS A 26 -3.58 -1.91 -17.61
C LYS A 26 -3.09 -1.29 -18.93
N GLU A 27 -2.02 -0.52 -18.86
CA GLU A 27 -1.35 0.07 -20.03
C GLU A 27 -0.19 -0.82 -20.53
N PHE A 28 0.01 -1.99 -19.92
CA PHE A 28 1.12 -2.90 -20.18
C PHE A 28 0.64 -4.34 -20.30
N ASP A 29 1.38 -5.15 -21.06
CA ASP A 29 1.04 -6.55 -21.22
C ASP A 29 1.38 -7.37 -19.95
N ASN A 30 0.39 -8.11 -19.47
CA ASN A 30 0.47 -8.83 -18.19
C ASN A 30 -0.74 -9.76 -18.02
N ASP A 31 -0.49 -11.05 -17.78
CA ASP A 31 -1.54 -12.06 -17.69
C ASP A 31 -1.70 -12.63 -16.26
N ARG A 32 -1.75 -11.74 -15.27
CA ARG A 32 -1.91 -12.15 -13.86
C ARG A 32 -3.35 -12.54 -13.57
N ASN A 33 -3.54 -13.79 -13.17
CA ASN A 33 -4.84 -14.26 -12.66
C ASN A 33 -5.21 -13.63 -11.29
N CYS A 34 -6.47 -13.84 -10.88
CA CYS A 34 -7.03 -13.37 -9.60
C CYS A 34 -6.14 -13.70 -8.39
N ASN A 35 -5.59 -14.91 -8.31
CA ASN A 35 -4.75 -15.33 -7.18
C ASN A 35 -3.43 -14.56 -7.14
N CYS A 36 -2.80 -14.33 -8.29
CA CYS A 36 -1.59 -13.53 -8.40
C CYS A 36 -1.83 -12.08 -7.97
N LEU A 37 -2.98 -11.49 -8.36
CA LEU A 37 -3.38 -10.14 -7.94
C LEU A 37 -3.63 -10.09 -6.42
N ALA A 38 -4.34 -11.08 -5.89
CA ALA A 38 -4.64 -11.19 -4.46
C ALA A 38 -3.37 -11.29 -3.61
N HIS A 39 -2.46 -12.18 -3.98
CA HIS A 39 -1.20 -12.36 -3.30
C HIS A 39 -0.33 -11.09 -3.34
N ARG A 40 -0.23 -10.47 -4.52
CA ARG A 40 0.53 -9.23 -4.68
C ARG A 40 -0.05 -8.08 -3.87
N TRP A 41 -1.38 -7.96 -3.83
CA TRP A 41 -2.06 -6.99 -2.97
C TRP A 41 -1.75 -7.23 -1.49
N GLY A 42 -1.78 -8.50 -1.05
CA GLY A 42 -1.39 -8.88 0.32
C GLY A 42 0.02 -8.41 0.69
N ILE A 43 1.01 -8.64 -0.18
CA ILE A 43 2.38 -8.17 0.01
C ILE A 43 2.45 -6.64 0.13
N ILE A 44 1.78 -5.93 -0.78
CA ILE A 44 1.76 -4.46 -0.78
C ILE A 44 1.13 -3.94 0.52
N LEU A 45 -0.01 -4.51 0.90
CA LEU A 45 -0.76 -4.13 2.10
C LEU A 45 0.06 -4.37 3.36
N GLU A 46 0.72 -5.53 3.48
CA GLU A 46 1.60 -5.85 4.61
C GLU A 46 2.73 -4.82 4.72
N MET A 47 3.45 -4.57 3.62
CA MET A 47 4.58 -3.65 3.60
C MET A 47 4.18 -2.21 3.94
N VAL A 48 3.04 -1.74 3.41
CA VAL A 48 2.51 -0.41 3.72
C VAL A 48 2.06 -0.31 5.18
N ASN A 49 1.42 -1.34 5.73
CA ASN A 49 0.99 -1.36 7.12
C ASN A 49 2.17 -1.33 8.09
N LYS A 50 3.22 -2.11 7.82
CA LYS A 50 4.48 -2.08 8.57
C LYS A 50 5.12 -0.70 8.53
N PHE A 51 5.28 -0.14 7.33
CA PHE A 51 5.83 1.22 7.15
C PHE A 51 5.01 2.26 7.93
N ARG A 52 3.67 2.18 7.86
CA ARG A 52 2.77 3.05 8.61
C ARG A 52 2.94 2.90 10.13
N GLY A 53 3.15 1.68 10.62
CA GLY A 53 3.45 1.41 12.02
C GLY A 53 4.72 2.12 12.47
N TRP A 54 5.83 1.91 11.74
CA TRP A 54 7.10 2.57 11.99
C TRP A 54 7.02 4.09 11.88
N TYR A 55 6.29 4.60 10.89
CA TYR A 55 6.03 6.02 10.73
C TYR A 55 5.33 6.60 11.97
N GLY A 56 4.31 5.92 12.51
CA GLY A 56 3.65 6.30 13.76
C GLY A 56 4.57 6.22 14.99
N HIS A 57 5.55 5.31 15.01
CA HIS A 57 6.58 5.29 16.05
C HIS A 57 7.52 6.51 15.97
N VAL A 58 7.99 6.85 14.77
CA VAL A 58 8.83 8.04 14.52
C VAL A 58 8.07 9.31 14.87
N GLN A 59 6.82 9.45 14.41
CA GLN A 59 5.99 10.63 14.67
C GLN A 59 5.78 10.89 16.16
N ARG A 60 5.68 9.84 17.00
CA ARG A 60 5.56 9.97 18.46
C ARG A 60 6.86 10.36 19.15
N ARG A 61 8.02 10.03 18.57
CA ARG A 61 9.35 10.37 19.11
C ARG A 61 9.89 11.70 18.60
N ALA A 62 9.36 12.18 17.47
CA ALA A 62 9.86 13.34 16.77
C ALA A 62 9.86 14.60 17.65
N GLN A 63 11.00 15.28 17.72
CA GLN A 63 11.16 16.53 18.45
C GLN A 63 10.62 17.72 17.63
N SER A 64 10.32 18.82 18.31
CA SER A 64 9.94 20.09 17.68
C SER A 64 10.98 20.50 16.62
N GLY A 65 10.52 20.90 15.44
CA GLY A 65 11.39 21.32 14.33
C GLY A 65 11.67 20.25 13.28
N THR A 66 11.20 19.00 13.46
CA THR A 66 11.29 17.97 12.42
C THR A 66 10.21 18.14 11.35
N THR A 67 10.64 18.18 10.08
CA THR A 67 9.71 18.26 8.95
C THR A 67 9.05 16.91 8.68
N GLU A 68 8.02 16.94 7.84
CA GLU A 68 7.36 15.72 7.37
C GLU A 68 8.30 14.85 6.52
N GLN A 69 9.15 15.46 5.70
CA GLN A 69 10.17 14.72 4.95
C GLN A 69 11.17 14.05 5.90
N ASP A 70 11.60 14.73 6.97
CA ASP A 70 12.55 14.18 7.94
C ASP A 70 11.97 12.94 8.62
N LYS A 71 10.68 12.97 9.01
CA LYS A 71 10.00 11.82 9.60
C LYS A 71 9.93 10.64 8.64
N VAL A 72 9.65 10.90 7.37
CA VAL A 72 9.62 9.86 6.33
C VAL A 72 11.01 9.24 6.12
N LEU A 73 12.06 10.05 6.07
CA LEU A 73 13.44 9.57 5.92
C LEU A 73 13.86 8.73 7.14
N GLN A 74 13.62 9.22 8.36
CA GLN A 74 13.87 8.47 9.59
C GLN A 74 13.08 7.15 9.61
N THR A 75 11.84 7.16 9.11
CA THR A 75 11.04 5.93 9.01
C THR A 75 11.66 4.93 8.04
N CYS A 76 12.18 5.39 6.89
CA CYS A 76 12.87 4.52 5.95
C CYS A 76 14.10 3.86 6.58
N ASP A 77 14.86 4.59 7.38
CA ASP A 77 16.04 4.06 8.08
C ASP A 77 15.66 3.02 9.13
N VAL A 78 14.67 3.33 9.98
CA VAL A 78 14.13 2.37 10.97
C VAL A 78 13.56 1.14 10.26
N PHE A 79 12.75 1.33 9.23
CA PHE A 79 12.15 0.22 8.47
C PHE A 79 13.24 -0.69 7.87
N LYS A 80 14.30 -0.13 7.31
CA LYS A 80 15.40 -0.90 6.73
C LYS A 80 16.15 -1.73 7.78
N ASN A 81 16.34 -1.17 8.97
CA ASN A 81 17.02 -1.86 10.06
C ASN A 81 16.16 -2.97 10.67
N GLU A 82 14.86 -2.75 10.82
CA GLU A 82 13.95 -3.66 11.53
C GLU A 82 13.35 -4.75 10.62
N GLU A 83 13.10 -4.44 9.34
CA GLU A 83 12.49 -5.38 8.38
C GLU A 83 13.52 -6.03 7.45
N GLU A 84 14.81 -5.67 7.60
CA GLU A 84 15.93 -6.07 6.73
C GLU A 84 15.68 -5.80 5.23
N LYS A 85 14.74 -4.91 4.92
CA LYS A 85 14.25 -4.62 3.57
C LYS A 85 14.03 -3.13 3.42
N SER A 86 14.32 -2.61 2.22
CA SER A 86 14.02 -1.21 1.93
C SER A 86 12.55 -1.03 1.54
N PHE A 87 11.94 0.08 1.98
CA PHE A 87 10.59 0.42 1.58
C PHE A 87 10.55 0.89 0.12
N THR A 88 10.13 0.02 -0.80
CA THR A 88 10.16 0.28 -2.25
C THR A 88 9.00 1.13 -2.76
N LEU A 89 8.00 1.41 -1.91
CA LEU A 89 6.80 2.17 -2.29
C LEU A 89 6.85 3.63 -1.84
N LEU A 90 8.03 4.15 -1.48
CA LEU A 90 8.21 5.51 -0.97
C LEU A 90 7.65 6.60 -1.90
N HIS A 91 7.87 6.46 -3.20
CA HIS A 91 7.34 7.39 -4.20
C HIS A 91 5.80 7.45 -4.15
N ARG A 92 5.15 6.28 -4.09
CA ARG A 92 3.68 6.17 -4.01
C ARG A 92 3.14 6.70 -2.69
N TRP A 93 3.84 6.42 -1.58
CA TRP A 93 3.50 6.97 -0.27
C TRP A 93 3.47 8.51 -0.30
N ASN A 94 4.49 9.14 -0.89
CA ASN A 94 4.56 10.61 -0.98
C ASN A 94 3.44 11.22 -1.84
N ILE A 95 2.96 10.51 -2.87
CA ILE A 95 1.83 10.96 -3.70
C ILE A 95 0.50 10.78 -2.95
N LEU A 96 0.34 9.66 -2.23
CA LEU A 96 -0.94 9.26 -1.67
C LEU A 96 -1.20 9.81 -0.26
N LYS A 97 -0.17 10.22 0.48
CA LYS A 97 -0.30 10.68 1.88
C LYS A 97 -1.23 11.89 2.10
N HIS A 98 -1.50 12.66 1.05
CA HIS A 98 -2.38 13.84 1.09
C HIS A 98 -3.73 13.62 0.39
N LYS A 99 -3.97 12.44 -0.18
CA LYS A 99 -5.29 12.14 -0.76
C LYS A 99 -6.27 11.89 0.37
N GLN A 100 -7.35 12.69 0.43
CA GLN A 100 -8.48 12.45 1.33
C GLN A 100 -9.04 11.05 1.10
N LYS A 101 -9.45 10.41 2.21
CA LYS A 101 -10.17 9.14 2.21
C LYS A 101 -11.57 9.29 1.65
#